data_AF-A0A094IE48-F1
#
_entry.id   AF-A0A094IE48-F1
#
_cell.length_a   1.000
_cell.length_b   1.000
_cell.length_c   1.000
_cell.angle_alpha   90.00
_cell.angle_beta   90.00
_cell.angle_gamma   90.00
#
_symmetry.space_group_name_H-M   'P 1'
#
loop_
_entity.id
_entity.type
_entity.pdbx_description
1 polymer ?
#
loop_
_entity_poly.entity_id
_entity_poly.type
_entity_poly.pdbx_seq_one_letter_code
_entity_poly.pdbx_strand_id
1 'polypeptide(L)'
;MGRPVLTADDRLAIARGRGYTVQSTLDRQNQLKETEQSSLAGATEEKHEDVEKVWQEFLTLKGLDINSSMQPDSAMFKDFIEYYASSRHGLIDELPTVHSIKTICCGARAGAIVESSSYRGTNQALTYKDCHIHLIRLPSGGFTFELEIIQRYTKGKRNDENENLHVILKSENRLMYNGLMFFFSLAIADNAIKGYDTLDALMKARVPEGRDSWELKWKEEARELPVLRMASAKGVDKSRALTYAALWNQVVSLGHDVGYRDALKIHAIRAGVANKIKDPEVRRQILDHEGTGIYNKAYESKIVKGYGFSMFKGDDAPTDNIETLQSMDYRRDGNAPKDLPAKEKAEFFQRSDVQHLNMLIAQATRDIDGKPAEHPARFKERQKLYSKKRSLLRSASKLYREEWFFTSYDEEALRQVQPLEDEDKIIPAKSQQIGIFQLTCQFMPARDRIVNAILAETDQCQAALQDIYSLYVDDNRVAYRPNEHPVGGMCPRKGCFTAMIELPLAMRSKHIYACR
;
A
#
# COMPACT_ATOMS: atom_id res chain seq x y z
N MET A 1 -10.45 -26.88 -32.59
CA MET A 1 -11.71 -26.33 -33.14
C MET A 1 -11.69 -24.82 -32.93
N GLY A 2 -12.01 -24.04 -33.97
CA GLY A 2 -11.83 -22.59 -33.96
C GLY A 2 -12.81 -21.88 -33.03
N ARG A 3 -12.35 -20.85 -32.32
CA ARG A 3 -13.19 -19.99 -31.47
C ARG A 3 -14.39 -19.46 -32.27
N PRO A 4 -15.62 -19.49 -31.73
CA PRO A 4 -16.73 -18.84 -32.39
C PRO A 4 -16.47 -17.33 -32.37
N VAL A 5 -16.45 -16.73 -33.55
CA VAL A 5 -16.36 -15.28 -33.70
C VAL A 5 -17.69 -14.71 -33.24
N LEU A 6 -17.75 -14.20 -32.01
CA LEU A 6 -18.93 -13.52 -31.49
C LEU A 6 -19.32 -12.39 -32.42
N THR A 7 -20.56 -12.43 -32.89
CA THR A 7 -21.13 -11.43 -33.77
C THR A 7 -21.33 -10.11 -33.01
N ALA A 8 -21.55 -9.01 -33.73
CA ALA A 8 -21.81 -7.72 -33.11
C ALA A 8 -23.03 -7.77 -32.17
N ASP A 9 -24.05 -8.55 -32.54
CA ASP A 9 -25.28 -8.71 -31.77
C ASP A 9 -25.07 -9.53 -30.49
N ASP A 10 -24.20 -10.55 -30.52
CA ASP A 10 -23.84 -11.32 -29.32
C ASP A 10 -23.13 -10.43 -28.29
N ARG A 11 -22.24 -9.55 -28.76
CA ARG A 11 -21.53 -8.59 -27.90
C ARG A 11 -22.49 -7.56 -27.31
N LEU A 12 -23.46 -7.10 -28.10
CA LEU A 12 -24.50 -6.17 -27.67
C LEU A 12 -25.45 -6.79 -26.62
N ALA A 13 -25.81 -8.06 -26.78
CA ALA A 13 -26.63 -8.78 -25.82
C ALA A 13 -25.92 -8.95 -24.48
N ILE A 14 -24.62 -9.31 -24.50
CA ILE A 14 -23.77 -9.41 -23.30
C ILE A 14 -23.63 -8.05 -22.61
N ALA A 15 -23.46 -6.97 -23.38
CA ALA A 15 -23.37 -5.61 -22.84
C ALA A 15 -24.68 -5.17 -22.16
N ARG A 16 -25.85 -5.43 -22.79
CA ARG A 16 -27.18 -5.17 -22.19
C ARG A 16 -27.40 -5.97 -20.90
N GLY A 17 -27.02 -7.24 -20.88
CA GLY A 17 -27.09 -8.08 -19.68
C GLY A 17 -26.21 -7.59 -18.52
N ARG A 18 -25.16 -6.81 -18.82
CA ARG A 18 -24.28 -6.15 -17.83
C ARG A 18 -24.68 -4.72 -17.50
N GLY A 19 -25.88 -4.29 -17.93
CA GLY A 19 -26.43 -2.97 -17.63
C GLY A 19 -26.01 -1.84 -18.57
N TYR A 20 -25.29 -2.13 -19.66
CA TYR A 20 -24.94 -1.13 -20.66
C TYR A 20 -26.09 -0.93 -21.66
N THR A 21 -26.56 0.30 -21.83
CA THR A 21 -27.60 0.64 -22.81
C THR A 21 -26.95 1.02 -24.15
N VAL A 22 -27.52 0.49 -25.24
CA VAL A 22 -26.88 0.47 -26.57
C VAL A 22 -26.93 1.81 -27.29
N GLN A 23 -27.80 2.72 -26.88
CA GLN A 23 -27.79 4.11 -27.33
C GLN A 23 -28.72 4.87 -26.39
N SER A 24 -28.20 5.95 -25.78
CA SER A 24 -29.06 6.93 -25.13
C SER A 24 -29.85 7.65 -26.22
N THR A 25 -31.17 7.72 -26.08
CA THR A 25 -31.98 8.64 -26.89
C THR A 25 -31.54 10.07 -26.62
N LEU A 26 -31.65 10.95 -27.62
CA LEU A 26 -31.25 12.37 -27.50
C LEU A 26 -31.95 13.04 -26.30
N ASP A 27 -33.22 12.70 -26.06
CA ASP A 27 -33.99 13.19 -24.92
C ASP A 27 -33.45 12.73 -23.57
N ARG A 28 -32.95 11.48 -23.49
CA ARG A 28 -32.33 10.96 -22.27
C ARG A 28 -30.93 11.53 -22.05
N GLN A 29 -30.20 11.81 -23.13
CA GLN A 29 -28.93 12.54 -23.10
C GLN A 29 -29.12 13.98 -22.64
N ASN A 30 -30.18 14.65 -23.11
CA ASN A 30 -30.54 16.01 -22.72
C ASN A 30 -31.00 16.05 -21.26
N GLN A 31 -31.83 15.10 -20.81
CA GLN A 31 -32.19 14.97 -19.39
C GLN A 31 -30.97 14.68 -18.51
N LEU A 32 -30.07 13.79 -18.93
CA LEU A 32 -28.83 13.50 -18.18
C LEU A 32 -27.90 14.72 -18.14
N LYS A 33 -27.77 15.48 -19.23
CA LYS A 33 -27.02 16.74 -19.26
C LYS A 33 -27.63 17.81 -18.34
N GLU A 34 -28.95 17.99 -18.37
CA GLU A 34 -29.65 18.92 -17.46
C GLU A 34 -29.55 18.48 -15.99
N THR A 35 -29.57 17.17 -15.72
CA THR A 35 -29.44 16.60 -14.38
C THR A 35 -27.97 16.65 -13.89
N GLU A 36 -26.98 16.42 -14.75
CA GLU A 36 -25.56 16.57 -14.45
C GLU A 36 -25.20 18.05 -14.22
N GLN A 37 -25.61 18.96 -15.09
CA GLN A 37 -25.35 20.40 -14.93
C GLN A 37 -26.00 20.99 -13.66
N SER A 38 -27.16 20.49 -13.23
CA SER A 38 -27.82 20.95 -12.00
C SER A 38 -27.28 20.30 -10.70
N SER A 39 -26.52 19.20 -10.79
CA SER A 39 -26.04 18.42 -9.64
C SER A 39 -24.53 18.46 -9.40
N LEU A 40 -23.77 19.07 -10.33
CA LEU A 40 -22.34 19.29 -10.16
C LEU A 40 -22.11 20.45 -9.18
N ALA A 41 -21.64 20.14 -7.97
CA ALA A 41 -21.07 21.15 -7.10
C ALA A 41 -19.91 21.86 -7.84
N GLY A 42 -19.67 23.16 -7.63
CA GLY A 42 -18.67 23.92 -8.41
C GLY A 42 -17.25 23.33 -8.45
N ALA A 43 -16.83 22.56 -7.42
CA ALA A 43 -15.55 21.83 -7.43
C ALA A 43 -15.54 20.54 -8.27
N THR A 44 -16.70 20.05 -8.70
CA THR A 44 -16.91 18.94 -9.62
C THR A 44 -17.08 19.45 -11.05
N GLU A 45 -17.68 20.64 -11.22
CA GLU A 45 -17.75 21.37 -12.49
C GLU A 45 -16.35 21.78 -12.97
N GLU A 46 -15.53 22.37 -12.10
CA GLU A 46 -14.11 22.69 -12.34
C GLU A 46 -13.29 21.42 -12.67
N LYS A 47 -13.65 20.27 -12.09
CA LYS A 47 -13.03 18.98 -12.45
C LYS A 47 -13.50 18.44 -13.79
N HIS A 48 -14.75 18.68 -14.18
CA HIS A 48 -15.30 18.28 -15.48
C HIS A 48 -14.69 19.11 -16.60
N GLU A 49 -14.60 20.44 -16.43
CA GLU A 49 -13.90 21.33 -17.35
C GLU A 49 -12.42 20.94 -17.49
N ASP A 50 -11.78 20.57 -16.38
CA ASP A 50 -10.42 20.04 -16.39
C ASP A 50 -10.29 18.69 -17.11
N VAL A 51 -11.25 17.77 -16.96
CA VAL A 51 -11.27 16.48 -17.68
C VAL A 51 -11.46 16.71 -19.16
N GLU A 52 -12.37 17.61 -19.54
CA GLU A 52 -12.63 17.97 -20.92
C GLU A 52 -11.38 18.61 -21.56
N LYS A 53 -10.72 19.52 -20.86
CA LYS A 53 -9.44 20.08 -21.31
C LYS A 53 -8.37 19.00 -21.52
N VAL A 54 -8.24 18.07 -20.58
CA VAL A 54 -7.30 16.93 -20.68
C VAL A 54 -7.71 15.97 -21.81
N TRP A 55 -9.00 15.79 -22.08
CA TRP A 55 -9.50 15.04 -23.23
C TRP A 55 -9.14 15.73 -24.56
N GLN A 56 -9.29 17.05 -24.65
CA GLN A 56 -8.91 17.82 -25.84
C GLN A 56 -7.39 17.76 -26.08
N GLU A 57 -6.58 17.85 -25.02
CA GLU A 57 -5.13 17.63 -25.09
C GLU A 57 -4.82 16.21 -25.60
N PHE A 58 -5.49 15.19 -25.08
CA PHE A 58 -5.35 13.79 -25.53
C PHE A 58 -5.69 13.59 -27.02
N LEU A 59 -6.80 14.17 -27.50
CA LEU A 59 -7.20 14.08 -28.90
C LEU A 59 -6.20 14.78 -29.83
N THR A 60 -5.74 15.97 -29.44
CA THR A 60 -4.71 16.73 -30.17
C THR A 60 -3.42 15.93 -30.29
N LEU A 61 -3.02 15.24 -29.22
CA LEU A 61 -1.83 14.37 -29.20
C LEU A 61 -1.93 13.12 -30.07
N LYS A 62 -3.14 12.59 -30.26
CA LYS A 62 -3.40 11.47 -31.17
C LYS A 62 -3.55 11.92 -32.63
N GLY A 63 -3.45 13.23 -32.91
CA GLY A 63 -3.63 13.79 -34.24
C GLY A 63 -5.08 13.69 -34.75
N LEU A 64 -6.04 13.61 -33.84
CA LEU A 64 -7.47 13.46 -34.16
C LEU A 64 -8.17 14.83 -34.09
N ASP A 65 -9.00 15.11 -35.09
CA ASP A 65 -9.73 16.38 -35.18
C ASP A 65 -11.02 16.35 -34.35
N ILE A 66 -11.22 17.43 -33.59
CA ILE A 66 -12.30 17.68 -32.63
C ILE A 66 -13.67 17.68 -33.33
N ASN A 67 -13.70 17.98 -34.64
CA ASN A 67 -14.91 18.06 -35.45
C ASN A 67 -15.27 16.73 -36.14
N SER A 68 -14.44 15.69 -36.03
CA SER A 68 -14.81 14.38 -36.55
C SER A 68 -15.89 13.79 -35.64
N SER A 69 -17.04 13.41 -36.20
CA SER A 69 -18.13 12.75 -35.48
C SER A 69 -17.79 11.31 -35.06
N MET A 70 -16.51 11.01 -34.80
CA MET A 70 -16.06 9.71 -34.33
C MET A 70 -16.45 9.57 -32.86
N GLN A 71 -17.43 8.71 -32.60
CA GLN A 71 -17.64 8.19 -31.26
C GLN A 71 -16.36 7.47 -30.82
N PRO A 72 -15.74 7.84 -29.69
CA PRO A 72 -14.51 7.20 -29.25
C PRO A 72 -14.80 5.72 -28.98
N ASP A 73 -13.97 4.84 -29.53
CA ASP A 73 -14.10 3.41 -29.26
C ASP A 73 -13.56 3.06 -27.86
N SER A 74 -13.82 1.84 -27.41
CA SER A 74 -13.39 1.39 -26.08
C SER A 74 -11.86 1.40 -25.90
N ALA A 75 -11.09 1.32 -26.99
CA ALA A 75 -9.63 1.40 -26.92
C ALA A 75 -9.18 2.85 -26.69
N MET A 76 -9.78 3.81 -27.38
CA MET A 76 -9.54 5.23 -27.22
C MET A 76 -9.94 5.73 -25.82
N PHE A 77 -11.06 5.26 -25.28
CA PHE A 77 -11.43 5.54 -23.89
C PHE A 77 -10.43 4.93 -22.90
N LYS A 78 -9.93 3.71 -23.14
CA LYS A 78 -8.93 3.10 -22.27
C LYS A 78 -7.62 3.88 -22.31
N ASP A 79 -7.12 4.22 -23.51
CA ASP A 79 -5.95 5.07 -23.73
C ASP A 79 -6.11 6.43 -23.05
N PHE A 80 -7.31 7.01 -23.11
CA PHE A 80 -7.59 8.26 -22.43
C PHE A 80 -7.64 8.11 -20.92
N ILE A 81 -8.24 7.06 -20.37
CA ILE A 81 -8.28 6.85 -18.91
C ILE A 81 -6.86 6.64 -18.38
N GLU A 82 -6.01 5.93 -19.13
CA GLU A 82 -4.57 5.83 -18.86
C GLU A 82 -3.89 7.20 -18.91
N TYR A 83 -4.18 8.01 -19.94
CA TYR A 83 -3.68 9.38 -20.08
C TYR A 83 -4.17 10.33 -18.96
N TYR A 84 -5.44 10.26 -18.60
CA TYR A 84 -6.12 11.07 -17.59
C TYR A 84 -5.60 10.72 -16.18
N ALA A 85 -5.45 9.43 -15.87
CA ALA A 85 -4.82 8.97 -14.64
C ALA A 85 -3.35 9.45 -14.55
N SER A 86 -2.61 9.41 -15.66
CA SER A 86 -1.20 9.85 -15.72
C SER A 86 -1.00 11.36 -15.60
N SER A 87 -2.02 12.18 -15.87
CA SER A 87 -1.92 13.64 -15.96
C SER A 87 -2.43 14.38 -14.71
N ARG A 88 -3.21 13.71 -13.85
CA ARG A 88 -3.93 14.37 -12.75
C ARG A 88 -3.49 13.99 -11.34
N HIS A 89 -2.75 12.89 -11.14
CA HIS A 89 -2.42 12.42 -9.78
C HIS A 89 -0.91 12.31 -9.57
N GLY A 90 -0.32 13.43 -9.16
CA GLY A 90 1.11 13.53 -8.84
C GLY A 90 1.48 13.08 -7.42
N LEU A 91 0.56 12.65 -6.56
CA LEU A 91 0.91 12.26 -5.18
C LEU A 91 0.66 10.78 -4.95
N ILE A 92 1.76 10.04 -4.77
CA ILE A 92 1.73 8.63 -4.34
C ILE A 92 1.64 8.63 -2.81
N ASP A 93 0.46 8.34 -2.26
CA ASP A 93 0.20 8.32 -0.81
C ASP A 93 0.84 7.12 -0.08
N GLU A 94 1.61 6.28 -0.78
CA GLU A 94 2.07 4.99 -0.28
C GLU A 94 3.58 4.90 -0.19
N LEU A 95 4.23 5.63 0.72
CA LEU A 95 5.65 5.33 1.00
C LEU A 95 5.79 3.85 1.47
N PRO A 96 6.87 3.14 1.12
CA PRO A 96 7.04 1.71 1.39
C PRO A 96 7.33 1.39 2.87
N THR A 97 6.57 1.97 3.80
CA THR A 97 6.70 1.72 5.24
C THR A 97 6.16 0.34 5.64
N VAL A 98 5.14 -0.17 4.97
CA VAL A 98 4.42 -1.38 5.43
C VAL A 98 5.25 -2.65 5.28
N HIS A 99 5.97 -2.80 4.15
CA HIS A 99 6.79 -3.98 3.90
C HIS A 99 8.00 -4.02 4.85
N SER A 100 8.69 -2.87 4.99
CA SER A 100 9.77 -2.65 5.95
C SER A 100 9.36 -3.05 7.38
N ILE A 101 8.14 -2.71 7.79
CA ILE A 101 7.67 -2.97 9.16
C ILE A 101 7.24 -4.41 9.36
N LYS A 102 6.62 -5.07 8.38
CA LYS A 102 6.24 -6.48 8.49
C LYS A 102 7.48 -7.36 8.66
N THR A 103 8.57 -7.01 7.99
CA THR A 103 9.83 -7.76 8.03
C THR A 103 10.71 -7.39 9.24
N ILE A 104 10.61 -6.16 9.77
CA ILE A 104 11.28 -5.76 11.03
C ILE A 104 10.52 -6.28 12.27
N CYS A 105 9.19 -6.40 12.21
CA CYS A 105 8.34 -6.79 13.34
C CYS A 105 8.28 -8.30 13.62
N CYS A 106 9.32 -9.10 13.33
CA CYS A 106 9.40 -10.57 13.54
C CYS A 106 8.95 -11.02 14.95
N GLY A 107 7.64 -11.08 15.20
CA GLY A 107 7.09 -11.35 16.52
C GLY A 107 7.37 -10.29 17.59
N ALA A 108 7.90 -9.10 17.24
CA ALA A 108 8.20 -8.02 18.20
C ALA A 108 6.94 -7.24 18.63
N ARG A 109 7.00 -6.51 19.77
CA ARG A 109 5.86 -5.68 20.19
C ARG A 109 5.89 -4.41 19.36
N ALA A 110 4.90 -4.18 18.51
CA ALA A 110 4.89 -2.99 17.66
C ALA A 110 5.03 -1.67 18.44
N GLY A 111 4.43 -1.55 19.63
CA GLY A 111 4.60 -0.37 20.48
C GLY A 111 6.01 -0.17 21.09
N ALA A 112 6.93 -1.12 20.88
CA ALA A 112 8.36 -0.96 21.18
C ALA A 112 9.16 -0.44 19.97
N ILE A 113 8.61 -0.59 18.76
CA ILE A 113 9.25 -0.18 17.50
C ILE A 113 8.72 1.17 17.03
N VAL A 114 7.41 1.40 17.15
CA VAL A 114 6.72 2.64 16.77
C VAL A 114 6.13 3.34 17.98
N GLU A 115 5.78 4.63 17.85
CA GLU A 115 5.19 5.40 18.95
C GLU A 115 3.88 4.76 19.41
N SER A 116 3.89 4.23 20.63
CA SER A 116 2.75 3.54 21.24
C SER A 116 1.57 4.49 21.45
N SER A 117 0.35 4.00 21.24
CA SER A 117 -0.87 4.77 21.49
C SER A 117 -1.02 5.21 22.95
N SER A 118 -0.47 4.44 23.90
CA SER A 118 -0.47 4.78 25.33
C SER A 118 0.52 5.88 25.69
N TYR A 119 1.46 6.19 24.80
CA TYR A 119 2.50 7.21 24.96
C TYR A 119 2.46 8.18 23.78
N ARG A 120 1.26 8.54 23.32
CA ARG A 120 1.07 9.43 22.19
C ARG A 120 1.69 10.80 22.48
N GLY A 121 2.48 11.31 21.54
CA GLY A 121 3.13 12.61 21.61
C GLY A 121 4.51 12.59 22.26
N THR A 122 5.00 11.44 22.74
CA THR A 122 6.34 11.34 23.32
C THR A 122 7.43 11.14 22.27
N ASN A 123 7.05 10.76 21.04
CA ASN A 123 7.97 10.38 19.96
C ASN A 123 8.89 9.19 20.32
N GLN A 124 8.59 8.45 21.39
CA GLN A 124 9.36 7.28 21.83
C GLN A 124 9.12 6.10 20.89
N ALA A 125 10.13 5.78 20.09
CA ALA A 125 10.12 4.72 19.09
C ALA A 125 11.57 4.24 18.85
N LEU A 126 11.74 3.17 18.07
CA LEU A 126 13.06 2.66 17.71
C LEU A 126 13.88 3.73 16.97
N THR A 127 15.06 4.05 17.48
CA THR A 127 16.03 4.95 16.81
C THR A 127 17.28 4.20 16.38
N TYR A 128 18.13 4.82 15.56
CA TYR A 128 19.34 4.14 15.07
C TYR A 128 20.28 3.69 16.20
N LYS A 129 20.37 4.42 17.31
CA LYS A 129 21.20 4.00 18.46
C LYS A 129 20.76 2.68 19.10
N ASP A 130 19.53 2.24 18.83
CA ASP A 130 18.95 0.99 19.33
C ASP A 130 19.20 -0.19 18.37
N CYS A 131 19.91 0.08 17.28
CA CYS A 131 20.20 -0.86 16.22
C CYS A 131 21.71 -1.03 16.10
N HIS A 132 22.20 -2.26 16.12
CA HIS A 132 23.63 -2.56 15.92
C HIS A 132 23.79 -3.45 14.70
N ILE A 133 24.57 -2.98 13.72
CA ILE A 133 24.88 -3.76 12.52
C ILE A 133 26.23 -4.44 12.75
N HIS A 134 26.19 -5.76 12.84
CA HIS A 134 27.35 -6.61 13.04
C HIS A 134 27.73 -7.29 11.71
N LEU A 135 28.98 -7.15 11.30
CA LEU A 135 29.60 -8.00 10.29
C LEU A 135 30.32 -9.13 11.01
N ILE A 136 29.97 -10.37 10.74
CA ILE A 136 30.50 -11.54 11.44
C ILE A 136 31.15 -12.48 10.43
N ARG A 137 32.37 -12.92 10.71
CA ARG A 137 33.10 -13.90 9.90
C ARG A 137 32.44 -15.27 10.06
N LEU A 138 32.15 -15.93 8.93
CA LEU A 138 31.57 -17.26 8.94
C LEU A 138 32.67 -18.32 9.08
N PRO A 139 32.42 -19.43 9.82
CA PRO A 139 33.38 -20.54 9.93
C PRO A 139 33.74 -21.16 8.58
N SER A 140 32.82 -21.13 7.61
CA SER A 140 33.01 -21.62 6.24
C SER A 140 33.89 -20.73 5.36
N GLY A 141 34.40 -19.61 5.90
CA GLY A 141 34.94 -18.51 5.10
C GLY A 141 33.86 -17.53 4.66
N GLY A 142 34.24 -16.28 4.41
CA GLY A 142 33.31 -15.18 4.12
C GLY A 142 32.82 -14.45 5.37
N PHE A 143 31.76 -13.65 5.22
CA PHE A 143 31.14 -12.90 6.30
C PHE A 143 29.63 -12.73 6.05
N THR A 144 28.88 -12.49 7.12
CA THR A 144 27.45 -12.17 7.08
C THR A 144 27.17 -10.86 7.81
N PHE A 145 26.06 -10.23 7.48
CA PHE A 145 25.50 -9.13 8.27
C PHE A 145 24.41 -9.65 9.20
N GLU A 146 24.43 -9.17 10.44
CA GLU A 146 23.38 -9.35 11.43
C GLU A 146 22.98 -7.99 11.98
N LEU A 147 21.68 -7.76 12.15
CA LEU A 147 21.14 -6.59 12.80
C LEU A 147 20.56 -6.98 14.14
N GLU A 148 21.16 -6.45 15.19
CA GLU A 148 20.61 -6.50 16.53
C GLU A 148 19.71 -5.29 16.77
N ILE A 149 18.49 -5.53 17.25
CA ILE A 149 17.51 -4.51 17.61
C ILE A 149 17.23 -4.60 19.11
N ILE A 150 17.45 -3.50 19.82
CA ILE A 150 17.21 -3.36 21.26
C ILE A 150 15.85 -2.69 21.48
N GLN A 151 14.87 -3.44 21.99
CA GLN A 151 13.53 -2.94 22.25
C GLN A 151 13.39 -2.31 23.64
N ARG A 152 13.69 -1.01 23.75
CA ARG A 152 13.66 -0.26 25.03
C ARG A 152 12.27 0.20 25.50
N TYR A 153 11.30 0.23 24.58
CA TYR A 153 9.98 0.81 24.84
C TYR A 153 8.88 -0.24 25.04
N THR A 154 9.25 -1.44 25.47
CA THR A 154 8.32 -2.53 25.83
C THR A 154 7.43 -2.13 27.00
N LYS A 155 6.21 -2.68 27.03
CA LYS A 155 5.22 -2.33 28.05
C LYS A 155 5.66 -2.93 29.40
N GLY A 156 5.65 -2.11 30.45
CA GLY A 156 5.98 -2.53 31.83
C GLY A 156 7.46 -2.46 32.18
N LYS A 157 8.35 -2.34 31.17
CA LYS A 157 9.81 -2.43 31.33
C LYS A 157 10.54 -1.18 30.82
N ARG A 158 9.81 -0.07 30.69
CA ARG A 158 10.38 1.18 30.16
C ARG A 158 11.37 1.75 31.18
N ASN A 159 12.55 2.13 30.68
CA ASN A 159 13.67 2.69 31.46
C ASN A 159 14.45 1.68 32.30
N ASP A 160 14.29 0.38 32.07
CA ASP A 160 15.18 -0.64 32.64
C ASP A 160 16.02 -1.27 31.52
N GLU A 161 17.30 -0.89 31.47
CA GLU A 161 18.20 -1.39 30.44
C GLU A 161 18.45 -2.90 30.55
N ASN A 162 18.34 -3.47 31.75
CA ASN A 162 18.57 -4.90 31.99
C ASN A 162 17.41 -5.78 31.49
N GLU A 163 16.24 -5.20 31.26
CA GLU A 163 15.06 -5.92 30.78
C GLU A 163 14.77 -5.71 29.29
N ASN A 164 15.68 -5.03 28.58
CA ASN A 164 15.55 -4.84 27.14
C ASN A 164 15.51 -6.17 26.40
N LEU A 165 14.59 -6.31 25.45
CA LEU A 165 14.58 -7.45 24.54
C LEU A 165 15.52 -7.18 23.37
N HIS A 166 16.49 -8.06 23.17
CA HIS A 166 17.40 -8.05 22.02
C HIS A 166 16.87 -9.02 20.96
N VAL A 167 16.64 -8.53 19.75
CA VAL A 167 16.19 -9.34 18.61
C VAL A 167 17.23 -9.26 17.50
N ILE A 168 17.69 -10.43 17.06
CA ILE A 168 18.64 -10.53 15.95
C ILE A 168 17.88 -10.82 14.66
N LEU A 169 18.12 -10.01 13.63
CA LEU A 169 17.68 -10.22 12.27
C LEU A 169 18.91 -10.54 11.41
N LYS A 170 18.91 -11.72 10.78
CA LYS A 170 19.93 -12.11 9.82
C LYS A 170 19.54 -11.69 8.40
N SER A 171 20.52 -11.61 7.51
CA SER A 171 20.26 -11.51 6.08
C SER A 171 19.59 -12.80 5.56
N GLU A 172 18.66 -12.65 4.62
CA GLU A 172 17.93 -13.75 3.97
C GLU A 172 18.03 -13.61 2.44
N ASN A 173 18.03 -14.73 1.72
CA ASN A 173 18.17 -14.68 0.25
C ASN A 173 16.94 -14.06 -0.44
N ARG A 174 15.75 -14.27 0.14
CA ARG A 174 14.49 -13.73 -0.39
C ARG A 174 14.20 -12.39 0.24
N LEU A 175 14.01 -11.37 -0.59
CA LEU A 175 13.76 -10.00 -0.14
C LEU A 175 12.51 -9.90 0.76
N MET A 176 11.46 -10.68 0.51
CA MET A 176 10.27 -10.73 1.39
C MET A 176 10.57 -11.08 2.85
N TYR A 177 11.67 -11.80 3.12
CA TYR A 177 12.10 -12.18 4.47
C TYR A 177 13.32 -11.39 4.95
N ASN A 178 13.96 -10.61 4.07
CA ASN A 178 15.20 -9.90 4.37
C ASN A 178 14.95 -8.49 4.92
N GLY A 179 14.54 -8.42 6.19
CA GLY A 179 14.24 -7.14 6.87
C GLY A 179 15.46 -6.25 7.04
N LEU A 180 16.64 -6.87 7.14
CA LEU A 180 17.93 -6.21 7.23
C LEU A 180 18.19 -5.30 6.01
N MET A 181 17.86 -5.76 4.80
CA MET A 181 18.14 -4.98 3.59
C MET A 181 17.21 -3.77 3.43
N PHE A 182 15.95 -3.87 3.88
CA PHE A 182 15.06 -2.70 4.01
C PHE A 182 15.64 -1.71 5.03
N PHE A 183 16.14 -2.20 6.15
CA PHE A 183 16.80 -1.37 7.16
C PHE A 183 18.04 -0.66 6.63
N PHE A 184 18.90 -1.34 5.85
CA PHE A 184 20.05 -0.70 5.19
C PHE A 184 19.63 0.40 4.23
N SER A 185 18.58 0.17 3.44
CA SER A 185 18.06 1.17 2.51
C SER A 185 17.56 2.42 3.23
N LEU A 186 16.90 2.27 4.38
CA LEU A 186 16.51 3.39 5.26
C LEU A 186 17.73 4.11 5.84
N ALA A 187 18.68 3.36 6.39
CA ALA A 187 19.88 3.91 7.03
C ALA A 187 20.75 4.72 6.04
N ILE A 188 20.90 4.23 4.80
CA ILE A 188 21.62 4.95 3.74
C ILE A 188 20.82 6.17 3.26
N ALA A 189 19.49 6.08 3.13
CA ALA A 189 18.65 7.22 2.79
C ALA A 189 18.74 8.34 3.85
N ASP A 190 18.93 7.97 5.11
CA ASP A 190 19.16 8.90 6.22
C ASP A 190 20.61 9.32 6.38
N ASN A 191 21.52 8.83 5.55
CA ASN A 191 22.95 9.07 5.66
C ASN A 191 23.50 8.72 7.05
N ALA A 192 22.93 7.70 7.71
CA ALA A 192 23.12 7.44 9.13
C ALA A 192 24.42 6.68 9.46
N ILE A 193 24.96 5.90 8.52
CA ILE A 193 26.11 5.01 8.75
C ILE A 193 27.42 5.77 8.52
N LYS A 194 28.33 5.73 9.49
CA LYS A 194 29.64 6.38 9.38
C LYS A 194 30.53 5.66 8.36
N GLY A 195 31.03 6.41 7.37
CA GLY A 195 31.96 5.90 6.36
C GLY A 195 31.31 5.12 5.21
N TYR A 196 29.98 5.01 5.18
CA TYR A 196 29.25 4.30 4.14
C TYR A 196 28.06 5.15 3.67
N ASP A 197 28.27 5.95 2.62
CA ASP A 197 27.25 6.87 2.11
C ASP A 197 26.36 6.24 1.02
N THR A 198 26.67 5.02 0.56
CA THR A 198 25.88 4.31 -0.47
C THR A 198 25.69 2.84 -0.09
N LEU A 199 24.59 2.26 -0.59
CA LEU A 199 24.31 0.83 -0.40
C LEU A 199 25.41 -0.05 -1.01
N ASP A 200 25.95 0.32 -2.18
CA ASP A 200 27.05 -0.43 -2.82
C ASP A 200 28.32 -0.42 -1.96
N ALA A 201 28.69 0.73 -1.39
CA ALA A 201 29.81 0.81 -0.46
C ALA A 201 29.58 -0.05 0.80
N LEU A 202 28.36 -0.02 1.35
CA LEU A 202 27.99 -0.84 2.51
C LEU A 202 28.09 -2.35 2.19
N MET A 203 27.57 -2.79 1.04
CA MET A 203 27.64 -4.21 0.65
C MET A 203 29.07 -4.69 0.34
N LYS A 204 29.99 -3.77 0.04
CA LYS A 204 31.43 -4.05 -0.11
C LYS A 204 32.20 -4.08 1.21
N ALA A 205 31.57 -3.73 2.33
CA ALA A 205 32.20 -3.79 3.64
C ALA A 205 32.72 -5.21 3.93
N ARG A 206 33.82 -5.29 4.68
CA ARG A 206 34.48 -6.54 5.08
C ARG A 206 34.82 -6.46 6.56
N VAL A 207 34.84 -7.62 7.22
CA VAL A 207 35.42 -7.72 8.56
C VAL A 207 36.92 -7.39 8.45
N PRO A 208 37.45 -6.44 9.25
CA PRO A 208 38.86 -6.10 9.22
C PRO A 208 39.76 -7.31 9.47
N GLU A 209 40.96 -7.26 8.90
CA GLU A 209 41.96 -8.30 9.10
C GLU A 209 42.30 -8.45 10.59
N GLY A 210 42.49 -9.70 11.03
CA GLY A 210 42.74 -10.04 12.43
C GLY A 210 41.53 -9.94 13.36
N ARG A 211 40.30 -9.73 12.83
CA ARG A 211 39.06 -9.75 13.61
C ARG A 211 38.07 -10.79 13.08
N ASP A 212 37.24 -11.28 14.02
CA ASP A 212 36.14 -12.20 13.72
C ASP A 212 34.80 -11.47 13.57
N SER A 213 34.69 -10.24 14.06
CA SER A 213 33.52 -9.39 13.88
C SER A 213 33.87 -7.91 13.79
N TRP A 214 32.93 -7.14 13.26
CA TRP A 214 33.02 -5.69 13.14
C TRP A 214 31.64 -5.04 13.25
N GLU A 215 31.47 -4.15 14.22
CA GLU A 215 30.23 -3.38 14.40
C GLU A 215 30.34 -2.05 13.66
N LEU A 216 29.37 -1.74 12.79
CA LEU A 216 29.28 -0.44 12.15
C LEU A 216 28.86 0.63 13.15
N LYS A 217 29.33 1.87 12.92
CA LYS A 217 29.02 3.00 13.79
C LYS A 217 28.09 3.99 13.10
N TRP A 218 27.16 4.54 13.87
CA TRP A 218 26.28 5.62 13.44
C TRP A 218 26.99 6.97 13.44
N LYS A 219 26.57 7.89 12.56
CA LYS A 219 26.90 9.31 12.67
C LYS A 219 26.14 9.89 13.88
N GLU A 220 26.77 10.81 14.61
CA GLU A 220 26.24 11.28 15.90
C GLU A 220 24.87 11.95 15.73
N GLU A 221 24.71 12.73 14.65
CA GLU A 221 23.48 13.41 14.25
C GLU A 221 22.31 12.47 13.92
N ALA A 222 22.58 11.19 13.60
CA ALA A 222 21.56 10.22 13.22
C ALA A 222 21.12 9.32 14.38
N ARG A 223 21.86 9.25 15.49
CA ARG A 223 21.63 8.28 16.59
C ARG A 223 20.21 8.34 17.19
N GLU A 224 19.71 9.56 17.36
CA GLU A 224 18.39 9.84 17.94
C GLU A 224 17.26 9.87 16.91
N LEU A 225 17.59 9.71 15.62
CA LEU A 225 16.61 9.74 14.55
C LEU A 225 15.74 8.46 14.59
N PRO A 226 14.41 8.57 14.64
CA PRO A 226 13.56 7.39 14.55
C PRO A 226 13.74 6.71 13.20
N VAL A 227 13.94 5.38 13.22
CA VAL A 227 14.15 4.58 12.01
C VAL A 227 12.89 4.63 11.12
N LEU A 228 11.72 4.52 11.75
CA LEU A 228 10.42 4.60 11.07
C LEU A 228 9.77 5.94 11.41
N ARG A 229 9.54 6.77 10.40
CA ARG A 229 8.95 8.11 10.57
C ARG A 229 7.61 8.25 9.89
N MET A 230 6.82 9.22 10.34
CA MET A 230 5.56 9.57 9.71
C MET A 230 5.79 9.98 8.26
N ALA A 231 4.89 9.58 7.39
CA ALA A 231 4.91 9.88 5.97
C ALA A 231 3.61 10.61 5.61
N SER A 232 3.70 11.60 4.73
CA SER A 232 2.54 12.29 4.16
C SER A 232 2.78 12.61 2.69
N ALA A 233 1.81 13.23 2.03
CA ALA A 233 1.99 13.74 0.66
C ALA A 233 3.12 14.81 0.56
N LYS A 234 3.59 15.33 1.69
CA LYS A 234 4.79 16.19 1.78
C LYS A 234 6.08 15.38 1.99
N GLY A 235 6.07 14.06 1.80
CA GLY A 235 7.19 13.18 2.05
C GLY A 235 7.30 12.72 3.52
N VAL A 236 8.46 12.14 3.84
CA VAL A 236 8.82 11.63 5.17
C VAL A 236 9.08 12.80 6.12
N ASP A 237 8.51 12.73 7.32
CA ASP A 237 8.77 13.68 8.40
C ASP A 237 10.21 13.57 8.86
N LYS A 238 10.86 14.71 9.16
CA LYS A 238 12.28 14.74 9.50
C LYS A 238 12.59 13.99 10.78
N SER A 239 11.73 14.05 11.80
CA SER A 239 12.05 13.52 13.13
C SER A 239 10.87 12.86 13.85
N ARG A 240 9.65 12.98 13.30
CA ARG A 240 8.46 12.40 13.93
C ARG A 240 8.37 10.92 13.65
N ALA A 241 8.49 10.11 14.70
CA ALA A 241 8.34 8.67 14.68
C ALA A 241 6.96 8.27 14.13
N LEU A 242 6.93 7.14 13.42
CA LEU A 242 5.71 6.51 12.98
C LEU A 242 4.86 6.18 14.21
N THR A 243 3.57 6.44 14.14
CA THR A 243 2.64 6.13 15.25
C THR A 243 2.02 4.75 15.06
N TYR A 244 1.71 4.08 16.18
CA TYR A 244 0.99 2.81 16.15
C TYR A 244 -0.36 2.92 15.40
N ALA A 245 -1.05 4.05 15.53
CA ALA A 245 -2.31 4.29 14.81
C ALA A 245 -2.09 4.37 13.28
N ALA A 246 -1.01 5.01 12.83
CA ALA A 246 -0.66 5.07 11.42
C ALA A 246 -0.29 3.67 10.88
N LEU A 247 0.57 2.95 11.60
CA LEU A 247 0.94 1.57 11.28
C LEU A 247 -0.29 0.65 11.20
N TRP A 248 -1.19 0.74 12.19
CA TRP A 248 -2.42 -0.04 12.22
C TRP A 248 -3.27 0.22 10.97
N ASN A 249 -3.50 1.49 10.63
CA ASN A 249 -4.28 1.84 9.45
C ASN A 249 -3.66 1.30 8.16
N GLN A 250 -2.33 1.36 8.04
CA GLN A 250 -1.60 0.81 6.90
C GLN A 250 -1.76 -0.71 6.77
N VAL A 251 -1.61 -1.46 7.87
CA VAL A 251 -1.74 -2.92 7.89
C VAL A 251 -3.18 -3.36 7.61
N VAL A 252 -4.18 -2.66 8.17
CA VAL A 252 -5.59 -2.95 7.91
C VAL A 252 -5.95 -2.69 6.45
N SER A 253 -5.48 -1.58 5.87
CA SER A 253 -5.70 -1.28 4.44
C SER A 253 -5.11 -2.37 3.56
N LEU A 254 -3.84 -2.75 3.79
CA LEU A 254 -3.21 -3.81 3.03
C LEU A 254 -4.00 -5.13 3.12
N GLY A 255 -4.46 -5.48 4.33
CA GLY A 255 -5.27 -6.68 4.53
C GLY A 255 -6.59 -6.65 3.75
N HIS A 256 -7.24 -5.49 3.71
CA HIS A 256 -8.44 -5.25 2.92
C HIS A 256 -8.16 -5.43 1.42
N ASP A 257 -7.07 -4.85 0.92
CA ASP A 257 -6.69 -4.82 -0.49
C ASP A 257 -6.28 -6.19 -1.05
N VAL A 258 -5.73 -7.07 -0.20
CA VAL A 258 -5.40 -8.46 -0.58
C VAL A 258 -6.59 -9.42 -0.47
N GLY A 259 -7.75 -8.94 0.01
CA GLY A 259 -8.98 -9.73 0.03
C GLY A 259 -9.35 -10.34 1.39
N TYR A 260 -8.70 -9.98 2.50
CA TYR A 260 -9.13 -10.50 3.80
C TYR A 260 -10.53 -9.98 4.14
N ARG A 261 -11.38 -10.89 4.65
CA ARG A 261 -12.68 -10.54 5.20
C ARG A 261 -12.56 -9.75 6.50
N ASP A 262 -11.70 -10.21 7.41
CA ASP A 262 -11.46 -9.55 8.69
C ASP A 262 -10.26 -8.60 8.62
N ALA A 263 -10.29 -7.56 9.46
CA ALA A 263 -9.17 -6.63 9.58
C ALA A 263 -7.89 -7.36 10.02
N LEU A 264 -6.84 -7.29 9.19
CA LEU A 264 -5.52 -7.80 9.53
C LEU A 264 -4.96 -7.01 10.72
N LYS A 265 -4.71 -7.72 11.83
CA LYS A 265 -4.19 -7.11 13.06
C LYS A 265 -2.70 -7.40 13.20
N ILE A 266 -1.93 -6.42 13.67
CA ILE A 266 -0.51 -6.62 14.02
C ILE A 266 -0.35 -7.76 15.06
N HIS A 267 -1.27 -7.83 16.03
CA HIS A 267 -1.29 -8.93 17.00
C HIS A 267 -1.59 -10.31 16.38
N ALA A 268 -2.30 -10.37 15.25
CA ALA A 268 -2.52 -11.63 14.53
C ALA A 268 -1.23 -12.11 13.84
N ILE A 269 -0.43 -11.20 13.29
CA ILE A 269 0.92 -11.52 12.76
C ILE A 269 1.79 -12.07 13.89
N ARG A 270 1.80 -11.40 15.05
CA ARG A 270 2.52 -11.86 16.25
C ARG A 270 2.07 -13.24 16.72
N ALA A 271 0.76 -13.52 16.71
CA ALA A 271 0.22 -14.84 17.03
C ALA A 271 0.65 -15.90 16.00
N GLY A 272 0.64 -15.57 14.71
CA GLY A 272 1.13 -16.47 13.66
C GLY A 272 2.60 -16.86 13.87
N VAL A 273 3.46 -15.89 14.19
CA VAL A 273 4.87 -16.14 14.54
C VAL A 273 4.98 -17.04 15.78
N ALA A 274 4.23 -16.72 16.84
CA ALA A 274 4.20 -17.51 18.08
C ALA A 274 3.83 -18.98 17.84
N ASN A 275 2.82 -19.23 17.00
CA ASN A 275 2.33 -20.58 16.70
C ASN A 275 3.32 -21.41 15.86
N LYS A 276 4.26 -20.76 15.16
CA LYS A 276 5.31 -21.43 14.37
C LYS A 276 6.57 -21.72 15.19
N ILE A 277 6.80 -21.02 16.31
CA ILE A 277 7.91 -21.32 17.22
C ILE A 277 7.53 -22.52 18.09
N LYS A 278 8.21 -23.66 17.87
CA LYS A 278 7.93 -24.93 18.56
C LYS A 278 8.42 -24.93 20.01
N ASP A 279 9.59 -24.35 20.25
CA ASP A 279 10.19 -24.30 21.59
C ASP A 279 9.45 -23.28 22.48
N PRO A 280 8.79 -23.71 23.57
CA PRO A 280 8.06 -22.82 24.46
C PRO A 280 8.93 -21.77 25.16
N GLU A 281 10.20 -22.08 25.43
CA GLU A 281 11.18 -21.18 26.05
C GLU A 281 11.54 -20.05 25.09
N VAL A 282 12.01 -20.40 23.90
CA VAL A 282 12.34 -19.45 22.83
C VAL A 282 11.12 -18.61 22.46
N ARG A 283 9.94 -19.23 22.37
CA ARG A 283 8.68 -18.52 22.13
C ARG A 283 8.38 -17.51 23.22
N ARG A 284 8.57 -17.87 24.49
CA ARG A 284 8.34 -16.95 25.61
C ARG A 284 9.28 -15.75 25.56
N GLN A 285 10.56 -15.97 25.26
CA GLN A 285 11.57 -14.93 25.15
C GLN A 285 11.28 -13.99 23.99
N ILE A 286 11.03 -14.52 22.78
CA ILE A 286 10.68 -13.71 21.59
C ILE A 286 9.39 -12.91 21.83
N LEU A 287 8.43 -13.49 22.55
CA LEU A 287 7.19 -12.79 22.89
C LEU A 287 7.30 -11.90 24.13
N ASP A 288 8.45 -11.84 24.81
CA ASP A 288 8.65 -11.06 26.03
C ASP A 288 7.50 -11.25 27.04
N HIS A 289 7.12 -12.52 27.27
CA HIS A 289 6.07 -12.90 28.20
C HIS A 289 6.67 -13.40 29.52
N GLU A 290 6.09 -13.00 30.65
CA GLU A 290 6.51 -13.48 31.99
C GLU A 290 6.21 -14.98 32.20
N GLY A 291 5.28 -15.56 31.43
CA GLY A 291 4.93 -16.98 31.52
C GLY A 291 4.16 -17.51 30.31
N THR A 292 4.05 -18.84 30.23
CA THR A 292 3.38 -19.55 29.12
C THR A 292 1.86 -19.37 29.12
N GLY A 293 1.25 -19.10 30.28
CA GLY A 293 -0.20 -18.89 30.40
C GLY A 293 -0.75 -17.73 29.56
N ILE A 294 0.06 -16.68 29.33
CA ILE A 294 -0.32 -15.56 28.45
C ILE A 294 -0.45 -16.03 27.00
N TYR A 295 0.45 -16.90 26.55
CA TYR A 295 0.38 -17.47 25.20
C TYR A 295 -0.86 -18.37 25.06
N ASN A 296 -1.06 -19.33 25.97
CA ASN A 296 -2.19 -20.27 25.91
C ASN A 296 -3.55 -19.54 25.91
N LYS A 297 -3.67 -18.43 26.65
CA LYS A 297 -4.93 -17.68 26.76
C LYS A 297 -5.19 -16.74 25.57
N ALA A 298 -4.16 -16.10 25.04
CA ALA A 298 -4.33 -14.95 24.13
C ALA A 298 -3.79 -15.17 22.71
N TYR A 299 -2.97 -16.18 22.46
CA TYR A 299 -2.27 -16.39 21.19
C TYR A 299 -2.45 -17.80 20.61
N GLU A 300 -2.62 -18.82 21.46
CA GLU A 300 -2.88 -20.18 21.04
C GLU A 300 -4.19 -20.28 20.24
N SER A 301 -4.13 -21.01 19.13
CA SER A 301 -5.32 -21.29 18.33
C SER A 301 -6.31 -22.15 19.11
N LYS A 302 -7.59 -21.77 19.08
CA LYS A 302 -8.67 -22.59 19.64
C LYS A 302 -9.00 -23.82 18.80
N ILE A 303 -8.57 -23.84 17.54
CA ILE A 303 -8.66 -25.02 16.66
C ILE A 303 -7.48 -25.91 16.98
N VAL A 304 -7.75 -27.12 17.47
CA VAL A 304 -6.73 -28.11 17.84
C VAL A 304 -5.97 -28.56 16.60
N LYS A 305 -4.63 -28.56 16.67
CA LYS A 305 -3.76 -28.98 15.57
C LYS A 305 -3.60 -30.50 15.52
N GLY A 306 -4.68 -31.20 15.18
CA GLY A 306 -4.68 -32.65 15.00
C GLY A 306 -6.08 -33.18 14.74
N TYR A 307 -6.16 -34.26 13.95
CA TYR A 307 -7.41 -34.98 13.76
C TYR A 307 -7.56 -36.01 14.89
N GLY A 308 -8.45 -35.73 15.84
CA GLY A 308 -8.63 -36.60 17.01
C GLY A 308 -8.89 -38.08 16.65
N PHE A 309 -9.61 -38.32 15.55
CA PHE A 309 -9.90 -39.68 15.08
C PHE A 309 -8.67 -40.38 14.47
N SER A 310 -7.84 -39.65 13.72
CA SER A 310 -6.58 -40.17 13.18
C SER A 310 -5.61 -40.49 14.32
N MET A 311 -5.49 -39.60 15.30
CA MET A 311 -4.66 -39.85 16.49
C MET A 311 -5.13 -41.08 17.28
N PHE A 312 -6.44 -41.26 17.43
CA PHE A 312 -7.01 -42.45 18.08
C PHE A 312 -6.67 -43.75 17.32
N LYS A 313 -6.66 -43.71 15.98
CA LYS A 313 -6.27 -44.84 15.14
C LYS A 313 -4.76 -45.09 15.05
N GLY A 314 -3.95 -44.12 15.46
CA GLY A 314 -2.51 -44.13 15.20
C GLY A 314 -2.14 -43.78 13.76
N ASP A 315 -3.03 -43.10 13.02
CA ASP A 315 -2.78 -42.62 11.67
C ASP A 315 -2.00 -41.30 11.71
N ASP A 316 -0.90 -41.22 10.95
CA ASP A 316 -0.18 -39.97 10.71
C ASP A 316 -0.89 -39.13 9.64
N ALA A 317 -1.90 -38.36 10.07
CA ALA A 317 -2.64 -37.45 9.19
C ALA A 317 -1.90 -36.11 9.02
N PRO A 318 -1.64 -35.65 7.79
CA PRO A 318 -1.08 -34.32 7.53
C PRO A 318 -1.97 -33.21 8.10
N THR A 319 -1.39 -32.23 8.78
CA THR A 319 -2.15 -31.15 9.47
C THR A 319 -2.25 -29.85 8.68
N ASP A 320 -1.83 -29.82 7.40
CA ASP A 320 -1.77 -28.61 6.56
C ASP A 320 -3.15 -27.96 6.37
N ASN A 321 -4.20 -28.76 6.24
CA ASN A 321 -5.57 -28.27 6.17
C ASN A 321 -5.99 -27.58 7.47
N ILE A 322 -5.57 -28.10 8.62
CA ILE A 322 -5.84 -27.47 9.92
C ILE A 322 -5.07 -26.15 10.04
N GLU A 323 -3.81 -26.10 9.60
CA GLU A 323 -3.07 -24.83 9.55
C GLU A 323 -3.76 -23.79 8.67
N THR A 324 -4.35 -24.21 7.56
CA THR A 324 -5.15 -23.35 6.69
C THR A 324 -6.38 -22.82 7.45
N LEU A 325 -7.14 -23.68 8.14
CA LEU A 325 -8.30 -23.29 8.95
C LEU A 325 -7.95 -22.37 10.12
N GLN A 326 -6.74 -22.51 10.68
CA GLN A 326 -6.21 -21.63 11.72
C GLN A 326 -5.78 -20.26 11.17
N SER A 327 -5.49 -20.16 9.87
CA SER A 327 -5.04 -18.94 9.21
C SER A 327 -6.20 -17.98 8.91
N MET A 328 -5.89 -16.68 8.90
CA MET A 328 -6.80 -15.68 8.33
C MET A 328 -7.02 -15.89 6.83
N ASP A 329 -6.11 -16.58 6.13
CA ASP A 329 -6.22 -16.90 4.71
C ASP A 329 -7.44 -17.76 4.38
N TYR A 330 -7.94 -18.55 5.33
CA TYR A 330 -9.15 -19.35 5.12
C TYR A 330 -10.38 -18.51 4.71
N ARG A 331 -10.48 -17.28 5.20
CA ARG A 331 -11.59 -16.35 4.88
C ARG A 331 -11.19 -15.27 3.89
N ARG A 332 -10.07 -15.43 3.20
CA ARG A 332 -9.60 -14.49 2.18
C ARG A 332 -10.25 -14.83 0.85
N ASP A 333 -10.76 -13.81 0.17
CA ASP A 333 -11.20 -13.93 -1.23
C ASP A 333 -10.54 -12.83 -2.06
N GLY A 334 -9.75 -13.23 -3.07
CA GLY A 334 -9.05 -12.31 -3.96
C GLY A 334 -9.98 -11.44 -4.81
N ASN A 335 -11.25 -11.81 -4.94
CA ASN A 335 -12.28 -11.07 -5.68
C ASN A 335 -13.04 -10.06 -4.82
N ALA A 336 -12.75 -9.98 -3.52
CA ALA A 336 -13.47 -9.11 -2.61
C ALA A 336 -13.28 -7.61 -2.98
N PRO A 337 -14.35 -6.80 -3.05
CA PRO A 337 -14.31 -5.41 -3.52
C PRO A 337 -13.36 -4.52 -2.71
N LYS A 338 -12.41 -3.85 -3.39
CA LYS A 338 -11.42 -2.97 -2.74
C LYS A 338 -11.92 -1.55 -2.47
N ASP A 339 -12.91 -1.09 -3.21
CA ASP A 339 -13.62 0.17 -3.01
C ASP A 339 -15.10 -0.06 -3.37
N LEU A 340 -15.96 0.90 -3.04
CA LEU A 340 -17.32 0.93 -3.57
C LEU A 340 -17.28 0.99 -5.11
N PRO A 341 -18.05 0.15 -5.81
CA PRO A 341 -18.18 0.29 -7.25
C PRO A 341 -18.84 1.63 -7.60
N ALA A 342 -18.65 2.05 -8.86
CA ALA A 342 -18.98 3.41 -9.29
C ALA A 342 -20.46 3.76 -9.06
N LYS A 343 -21.36 2.80 -9.25
CA LYS A 343 -22.80 2.98 -9.05
C LYS A 343 -23.13 3.27 -7.57
N GLU A 344 -22.67 2.42 -6.66
CA GLU A 344 -22.90 2.53 -5.23
C GLU A 344 -22.22 3.79 -4.66
N LYS A 345 -21.08 4.16 -5.23
CA LYS A 345 -20.38 5.41 -4.90
C LYS A 345 -21.18 6.64 -5.36
N ALA A 346 -21.80 6.61 -6.53
CA ALA A 346 -22.69 7.67 -7.00
C ALA A 346 -23.94 7.79 -6.10
N GLU A 347 -24.59 6.67 -5.78
CA GLU A 347 -25.73 6.63 -4.85
C GLU A 347 -25.34 7.16 -3.46
N PHE A 348 -24.15 6.80 -2.96
CA PHE A 348 -23.62 7.35 -1.71
C PHE A 348 -23.53 8.88 -1.73
N PHE A 349 -23.08 9.48 -2.84
CA PHE A 349 -22.99 10.94 -2.97
C PHE A 349 -24.34 11.63 -3.13
N GLN A 350 -25.39 10.91 -3.52
CA GLN A 350 -26.76 11.43 -3.61
C GLN A 350 -27.50 11.45 -2.27
N ARG A 351 -26.98 10.77 -1.23
CA ARG A 351 -27.61 10.80 0.11
C ARG A 351 -27.69 12.23 0.67
N SER A 352 -28.83 12.58 1.25
CA SER A 352 -29.10 13.93 1.78
C SER A 352 -28.08 14.37 2.84
N ASP A 353 -27.63 13.46 3.71
CA ASP A 353 -26.61 13.73 4.72
C ASP A 353 -25.23 14.03 4.11
N VAL A 354 -24.87 13.32 3.03
CA VAL A 354 -23.61 13.52 2.30
C VAL A 354 -23.64 14.80 1.46
N GLN A 355 -24.77 15.09 0.81
CA GLN A 355 -24.98 16.35 0.07
C GLN A 355 -24.89 17.55 1.01
N HIS A 356 -25.53 17.48 2.19
CA HIS A 356 -25.44 18.52 3.19
C HIS A 356 -23.99 18.73 3.67
N LEU A 357 -23.23 17.65 3.90
CA LEU A 357 -21.79 17.76 4.22
C LEU A 357 -20.99 18.41 3.08
N ASN A 358 -21.27 18.08 1.82
CA ASN A 358 -20.60 18.68 0.67
C ASN A 358 -20.87 20.18 0.59
N MET A 359 -22.12 20.59 0.81
CA MET A 359 -22.51 22.00 0.87
C MET A 359 -21.75 22.75 1.98
N LEU A 360 -21.68 22.18 3.20
CA LEU A 360 -20.93 22.76 4.31
C LEU A 360 -19.42 22.84 4.02
N ILE A 361 -18.84 21.82 3.38
CA ILE A 361 -17.44 21.80 2.97
C ILE A 361 -17.17 22.89 1.93
N ALA A 362 -18.07 23.06 0.95
CA ALA A 362 -17.95 24.10 -0.07
C ALA A 362 -18.05 25.49 0.54
N GLN A 363 -19.01 25.71 1.44
CA GLN A 363 -19.13 26.98 2.17
C GLN A 363 -17.88 27.27 2.98
N ALA A 364 -17.41 26.32 3.80
CA ALA A 364 -16.19 26.50 4.58
C ALA A 364 -14.96 26.73 3.69
N THR A 365 -14.93 26.18 2.48
CA THR A 365 -13.83 26.41 1.52
C THR A 365 -13.89 27.82 0.95
N ARG A 366 -15.07 28.33 0.61
CA ARG A 366 -15.26 29.74 0.21
C ARG A 366 -14.89 30.70 1.34
N ASP A 367 -15.34 30.43 2.56
CA ASP A 367 -15.04 31.26 3.74
C ASP A 367 -13.53 31.32 4.07
N ILE A 368 -12.76 30.29 3.69
CA ILE A 368 -11.31 30.26 3.88
C ILE A 368 -10.57 31.05 2.80
N ASP A 369 -11.15 31.18 1.60
CA ASP A 369 -10.60 31.93 0.46
C ASP A 369 -9.11 31.63 0.17
N GLY A 370 -8.72 30.36 0.27
CA GLY A 370 -7.31 29.95 0.09
C GLY A 370 -6.33 30.42 1.18
N LYS A 371 -6.80 31.10 2.25
CA LYS A 371 -6.01 31.65 3.36
C LYS A 371 -6.31 30.95 4.69
N PRO A 372 -5.92 29.66 4.84
CA PRO A 372 -6.27 28.86 6.03
C PRO A 372 -5.63 29.37 7.33
N ALA A 373 -4.52 30.12 7.26
CA ALA A 373 -3.86 30.70 8.43
C ALA A 373 -4.64 31.88 9.03
N GLU A 374 -5.36 32.64 8.19
CA GLU A 374 -6.22 33.76 8.61
C GLU A 374 -7.58 33.29 9.14
N HIS A 375 -8.00 32.09 8.75
CA HIS A 375 -9.28 31.48 9.14
C HIS A 375 -9.13 30.13 9.88
N PRO A 376 -8.38 30.07 11.00
CA PRO A 376 -8.03 28.80 11.66
C PRO A 376 -9.25 28.02 12.19
N ALA A 377 -10.28 28.72 12.67
CA ALA A 377 -11.51 28.11 13.16
C ALA A 377 -12.29 27.42 12.03
N ARG A 378 -12.51 28.13 10.91
CA ARG A 378 -13.16 27.59 9.72
C ARG A 378 -12.36 26.47 9.07
N PHE A 379 -11.03 26.59 9.04
CA PHE A 379 -10.16 25.52 8.58
C PHE A 379 -10.33 24.23 9.40
N LYS A 380 -10.34 24.35 10.73
CA LYS A 380 -10.57 23.22 11.65
C LYS A 380 -11.97 22.62 11.49
N GLU A 381 -12.98 23.44 11.29
CA GLU A 381 -14.35 23.00 10.99
C GLU A 381 -14.40 22.19 9.70
N ARG A 382 -13.80 22.70 8.62
CA ARG A 382 -13.70 22.00 7.33
C ARG A 382 -13.01 20.64 7.47
N GLN A 383 -11.93 20.56 8.24
CA GLN A 383 -11.27 19.28 8.52
C GLN A 383 -12.17 18.28 9.25
N LYS A 384 -13.00 18.74 10.20
CA LYS A 384 -14.00 17.88 10.87
C LYS A 384 -15.04 17.38 9.88
N LEU A 385 -15.53 18.24 8.99
CA LEU A 385 -16.51 17.87 7.96
C LEU A 385 -15.94 16.82 6.99
N TYR A 386 -14.72 17.00 6.50
CA TYR A 386 -14.02 16.00 5.70
C TYR A 386 -13.86 14.67 6.45
N SER A 387 -13.52 14.73 7.74
CA SER A 387 -13.38 13.54 8.57
C SER A 387 -14.71 12.79 8.73
N LYS A 388 -15.81 13.53 8.93
CA LYS A 388 -17.17 12.96 9.02
C LYS A 388 -17.60 12.31 7.70
N LYS A 389 -17.42 13.00 6.56
CA LYS A 389 -17.68 12.44 5.22
C LYS A 389 -16.87 11.17 4.97
N ARG A 390 -15.57 11.20 5.28
CA ARG A 390 -14.69 10.03 5.16
C ARG A 390 -15.16 8.86 6.03
N SER A 391 -15.65 9.12 7.24
CA SER A 391 -16.21 8.08 8.11
C SER A 391 -17.46 7.44 7.50
N LEU A 392 -18.39 8.24 6.96
CA LEU A 392 -19.58 7.72 6.30
C LEU A 392 -19.23 6.85 5.08
N LEU A 393 -18.27 7.30 4.26
CA LEU A 393 -17.81 6.54 3.09
C LEU A 393 -17.18 5.21 3.51
N ARG A 394 -16.35 5.19 4.57
CA ARG A 394 -15.78 3.97 5.12
C ARG A 394 -16.84 3.00 5.63
N SER A 395 -17.87 3.51 6.31
CA SER A 395 -18.99 2.70 6.77
C SER A 395 -19.77 2.09 5.61
N ALA A 396 -20.07 2.87 4.57
CA ALA A 396 -20.75 2.38 3.36
C ALA A 396 -19.92 1.30 2.65
N SER A 397 -18.62 1.55 2.47
CA SER A 397 -17.69 0.58 1.85
C SER A 397 -17.62 -0.72 2.63
N LYS A 398 -17.58 -0.63 3.97
CA LYS A 398 -17.56 -1.79 4.86
C LYS A 398 -18.86 -2.61 4.75
N LEU A 399 -20.02 -1.95 4.78
CA LEU A 399 -21.32 -2.62 4.67
C LEU A 399 -21.47 -3.32 3.31
N TYR A 400 -21.12 -2.64 2.23
CA TYR A 400 -21.14 -3.23 0.88
C TYR A 400 -20.25 -4.47 0.80
N ARG A 401 -19.04 -4.40 1.36
CA ARG A 401 -18.12 -5.55 1.37
C ARG A 401 -18.64 -6.70 2.25
N GLU A 402 -19.28 -6.41 3.37
CA GLU A 402 -19.92 -7.43 4.22
C GLU A 402 -21.08 -8.14 3.49
N GLU A 403 -21.92 -7.37 2.79
CA GLU A 403 -22.99 -7.89 1.93
C GLU A 403 -22.45 -8.71 0.76
N TRP A 404 -21.35 -8.26 0.14
CA TRP A 404 -20.66 -9.02 -0.90
C TRP A 404 -20.19 -10.39 -0.41
N PHE A 405 -19.56 -10.47 0.76
CA PHE A 405 -19.14 -11.77 1.32
C PHE A 405 -20.31 -12.68 1.70
N PHE A 406 -21.47 -12.11 2.01
CA PHE A 406 -22.68 -12.87 2.30
C PHE A 406 -23.27 -13.45 1.01
N THR A 407 -23.48 -12.60 0.00
CA THR A 407 -24.09 -12.97 -1.29
C THR A 407 -23.18 -13.81 -2.18
N SER A 408 -21.85 -13.64 -2.08
CA SER A 408 -20.88 -14.41 -2.87
C SER A 408 -20.96 -15.91 -2.59
N TYR A 409 -21.34 -16.30 -1.37
CA TYR A 409 -21.54 -17.72 -1.03
C TYR A 409 -22.73 -18.31 -1.81
N ASP A 410 -23.87 -17.63 -1.82
CA ASP A 410 -25.08 -18.11 -2.50
C ASP A 410 -24.85 -18.21 -4.01
N GLU A 411 -24.18 -17.22 -4.60
CA GLU A 411 -23.78 -17.24 -6.02
C GLU A 411 -22.89 -18.44 -6.35
N GLU A 412 -21.87 -18.70 -5.53
CA GLU A 412 -20.92 -19.80 -5.75
C GLU A 412 -21.56 -21.17 -5.49
N ALA A 413 -22.41 -21.30 -4.47
CA ALA A 413 -23.14 -22.52 -4.18
C ALA A 413 -24.08 -22.90 -5.34
N LEU A 414 -24.81 -21.91 -5.89
CA LEU A 414 -25.64 -22.12 -7.08
C LEU A 414 -24.80 -22.55 -8.29
N ARG A 415 -23.60 -21.96 -8.48
CA ARG A 415 -22.67 -22.34 -9.56
C ARG A 415 -22.21 -23.80 -9.43
N GLN A 416 -21.90 -24.26 -8.23
CA GLN A 416 -21.38 -25.62 -8.00
C GLN A 416 -22.44 -26.72 -8.15
N VAL A 417 -23.72 -26.40 -7.89
CA VAL A 417 -24.83 -27.36 -8.02
C VAL A 417 -25.33 -27.48 -9.46
N GLN A 418 -25.07 -26.50 -10.32
CA GLN A 418 -25.42 -26.57 -11.73
C GLN A 418 -24.51 -27.59 -12.45
N PRO A 419 -25.07 -28.47 -13.31
CA PRO A 419 -24.27 -29.39 -14.13
C PRO A 419 -23.25 -28.61 -14.96
N LEU A 420 -22.02 -29.13 -15.04
CA LEU A 420 -20.95 -28.65 -15.93
C LEU A 420 -21.33 -28.93 -17.40
N GLU A 421 -22.38 -28.29 -17.89
CA GLU A 421 -22.70 -28.26 -19.31
C GLU A 421 -21.85 -27.16 -19.96
N ASP A 422 -20.81 -27.60 -20.65
CA ASP A 422 -19.75 -26.84 -21.33
C ASP A 422 -18.65 -26.30 -20.41
N GLU A 423 -17.49 -26.98 -20.40
CA GLU A 423 -16.22 -26.39 -19.92
C GLU A 423 -15.88 -25.06 -20.66
N ASP A 424 -16.49 -24.81 -21.82
CA ASP A 424 -16.37 -23.56 -22.58
C ASP A 424 -17.20 -22.38 -22.01
N LYS A 425 -18.12 -22.64 -21.05
CA LYS A 425 -18.93 -21.63 -20.36
C LYS A 425 -18.45 -21.37 -18.92
N ILE A 426 -17.19 -21.63 -18.61
CA ILE A 426 -16.56 -21.03 -17.43
C ILE A 426 -16.71 -19.52 -17.61
N ILE A 427 -17.69 -18.92 -16.92
CA ILE A 427 -17.79 -17.48 -16.74
C ILE A 427 -16.38 -17.07 -16.30
N PRO A 428 -15.63 -16.28 -17.10
CA PRO A 428 -14.27 -15.93 -16.74
C PRO A 428 -14.30 -15.41 -15.32
N ALA A 429 -13.48 -15.99 -14.43
CA ALA A 429 -13.34 -15.56 -13.05
C ALA A 429 -13.47 -14.05 -13.02
N LYS A 430 -14.51 -13.53 -12.33
CA LYS A 430 -14.95 -12.12 -12.35
C LYS A 430 -13.72 -11.27 -12.63
N SER A 431 -13.62 -10.69 -13.84
CA SER A 431 -12.41 -10.03 -14.37
C SER A 431 -11.69 -9.43 -13.19
N GLN A 432 -10.55 -10.02 -12.80
CA GLN A 432 -9.68 -9.43 -11.78
C GLN A 432 -9.67 -7.95 -12.13
N GLN A 433 -10.16 -7.10 -11.23
CA GLN A 433 -10.08 -5.68 -11.47
C GLN A 433 -8.60 -5.45 -11.79
N ILE A 434 -8.31 -5.17 -13.07
CA ILE A 434 -7.07 -4.60 -13.58
C ILE A 434 -7.07 -3.19 -12.98
N GLY A 435 -7.01 -3.18 -11.66
CA GLY A 435 -7.30 -2.07 -10.80
C GLY A 435 -5.98 -1.39 -10.61
N ILE A 436 -5.98 -0.07 -10.76
CA ILE A 436 -5.03 0.92 -10.26
C ILE A 436 -3.61 0.39 -10.05
N PHE A 437 -3.35 -0.55 -9.15
CA PHE A 437 -2.10 -1.33 -9.05
C PHE A 437 -1.38 -1.68 -10.37
N GLN A 438 -2.04 -2.30 -11.37
CA GLN A 438 -1.34 -2.63 -12.63
C GLN A 438 -0.96 -1.38 -13.43
N LEU A 439 -1.80 -0.34 -13.39
CA LEU A 439 -1.48 0.98 -13.95
C LEU A 439 -0.32 1.63 -13.17
N THR A 440 -0.36 1.58 -11.83
CA THR A 440 0.69 2.08 -10.95
C THR A 440 2.02 1.39 -11.21
N CYS A 441 2.04 0.07 -11.45
CA CYS A 441 3.25 -0.65 -11.85
C CYS A 441 3.84 -0.12 -13.18
N GLN A 442 3.00 0.21 -14.16
CA GLN A 442 3.46 0.79 -15.43
C GLN A 442 4.06 2.20 -15.25
N PHE A 443 3.47 3.02 -14.38
CA PHE A 443 3.96 4.38 -14.11
C PHE A 443 5.06 4.45 -13.05
N MET A 444 5.30 3.37 -12.30
CA MET A 444 6.34 3.24 -11.29
C MET A 444 7.18 1.98 -11.53
N PRO A 445 8.05 1.97 -12.54
CA PRO A 445 8.81 0.78 -12.91
C PRO A 445 9.71 0.26 -11.78
N ALA A 446 10.17 1.13 -10.87
CA ALA A 446 10.87 0.73 -9.66
C ALA A 446 10.02 -0.18 -8.76
N ARG A 447 8.73 0.15 -8.56
CA ARG A 447 7.82 -0.70 -7.78
C ARG A 447 7.52 -2.01 -8.48
N ASP A 448 7.32 -1.98 -9.79
CA ASP A 448 7.07 -3.20 -10.56
C ASP A 448 8.26 -4.17 -10.47
N ARG A 449 9.49 -3.65 -10.62
CA ARG A 449 10.71 -4.45 -10.41
C ARG A 449 10.81 -4.99 -8.98
N ILE A 450 10.50 -4.18 -7.97
CA ILE A 450 10.45 -4.66 -6.57
C ILE A 450 9.44 -5.79 -6.42
N VAL A 451 8.21 -5.64 -6.94
CA VAL A 451 7.17 -6.67 -6.83
C VAL A 451 7.61 -7.98 -7.47
N ASN A 452 8.27 -7.93 -8.63
CA ASN A 452 8.79 -9.12 -9.30
C ASN A 452 9.97 -9.74 -8.54
N ALA A 453 10.84 -8.92 -7.94
CA ALA A 453 12.01 -9.38 -7.20
C ALA A 453 11.69 -9.83 -5.77
N ILE A 454 10.60 -9.37 -5.15
CA ILE A 454 10.35 -9.58 -3.72
C ILE A 454 10.21 -11.05 -3.34
N LEU A 455 9.71 -11.86 -4.28
CA LEU A 455 9.54 -13.29 -4.13
C LEU A 455 10.73 -14.11 -4.65
N ALA A 456 11.63 -13.48 -5.41
CA ALA A 456 12.79 -14.12 -6.04
C ALA A 456 13.93 -14.37 -5.04
N GLU A 457 14.79 -15.35 -5.37
CA GLU A 457 15.98 -15.74 -4.59
C GLU A 457 17.30 -15.25 -5.21
N THR A 458 17.25 -14.51 -6.32
CA THR A 458 18.40 -14.25 -7.20
C THR A 458 18.96 -12.82 -7.07
N ASP A 459 20.02 -12.50 -7.83
CA ASP A 459 20.67 -11.18 -7.92
C ASP A 459 19.71 -10.01 -8.21
N GLN A 460 18.49 -10.29 -8.65
CA GLN A 460 17.38 -9.34 -8.74
C GLN A 460 17.13 -8.61 -7.42
N CYS A 461 17.45 -9.23 -6.27
CA CYS A 461 17.39 -8.60 -4.96
C CYS A 461 18.25 -7.32 -4.89
N GLN A 462 19.45 -7.29 -5.46
CA GLN A 462 20.32 -6.11 -5.37
C GLN A 462 19.79 -4.93 -6.18
N ALA A 463 19.28 -5.19 -7.39
CA ALA A 463 18.61 -4.17 -8.20
C ALA A 463 17.34 -3.64 -7.49
N ALA A 464 16.54 -4.54 -6.91
CA ALA A 464 15.35 -4.17 -6.16
C ALA A 464 15.68 -3.35 -4.91
N LEU A 465 16.83 -3.54 -4.28
CA LEU A 465 17.26 -2.71 -3.15
C LEU A 465 17.63 -1.29 -3.58
N GLN A 466 18.24 -1.12 -4.75
CA GLN A 466 18.44 0.22 -5.29
C GLN A 466 17.12 0.89 -5.65
N ASP A 467 16.14 0.13 -6.16
CA ASP A 467 14.79 0.62 -6.36
C ASP A 467 14.13 1.03 -5.04
N ILE A 468 14.26 0.22 -3.97
CA ILE A 468 13.75 0.55 -2.63
C ILE A 468 14.41 1.83 -2.09
N TYR A 469 15.73 1.93 -2.18
CA TYR A 469 16.48 3.13 -1.80
C TYR A 469 15.99 4.35 -2.57
N SER A 470 15.81 4.23 -3.90
CA SER A 470 15.28 5.31 -4.72
C SER A 470 13.91 5.78 -4.24
N LEU A 471 13.04 4.87 -3.78
CA LEU A 471 11.73 5.22 -3.23
C LEU A 471 11.79 5.93 -1.88
N TYR A 472 12.88 5.79 -1.12
CA TYR A 472 13.09 6.52 0.14
C TYR A 472 13.67 7.92 -0.07
N VAL A 473 14.54 8.09 -1.06
CA VAL A 473 15.22 9.37 -1.34
C VAL A 473 14.42 10.25 -2.30
N ASP A 474 13.69 9.64 -3.24
CA ASP A 474 12.77 10.37 -4.10
C ASP A 474 11.60 10.90 -3.25
N ASP A 475 11.30 12.19 -3.40
CA ASP A 475 10.18 12.81 -2.72
C ASP A 475 8.85 12.18 -3.18
N ASN A 476 8.84 11.47 -4.33
CA ASN A 476 7.70 10.79 -4.96
C ASN A 476 6.46 11.69 -5.03
N ARG A 477 6.69 13.01 -5.02
CA ARG A 477 5.61 14.01 -5.00
C ARG A 477 5.14 14.37 -6.41
N VAL A 478 5.75 13.76 -7.42
CA VAL A 478 5.40 13.91 -8.84
C VAL A 478 5.64 12.58 -9.53
N ALA A 479 4.60 12.01 -10.12
CA ALA A 479 4.76 10.89 -11.05
C ALA A 479 5.22 11.44 -12.42
N TYR A 480 6.41 11.03 -12.85
CA TYR A 480 6.92 11.31 -14.19
C TYR A 480 6.69 10.12 -15.12
N ARG A 481 6.43 10.37 -16.41
CA ARG A 481 6.28 9.29 -17.39
C ARG A 481 7.63 8.60 -17.63
N PRO A 482 7.63 7.39 -18.22
CA PRO A 482 8.87 6.75 -18.66
C PRO A 482 9.72 7.71 -19.51
N ASN A 483 11.01 7.83 -19.17
CA ASN A 483 11.98 8.75 -19.79
C ASN A 483 11.73 10.25 -19.60
N GLU A 484 10.81 10.65 -18.72
CA GLU A 484 10.54 12.07 -18.39
C GLU A 484 10.99 12.44 -16.97
N HIS A 485 11.86 11.63 -16.38
CA HIS A 485 12.39 11.93 -15.05
C HIS A 485 13.37 13.10 -15.12
N PRO A 486 13.34 14.03 -14.15
CA PRO A 486 14.31 15.11 -14.07
C PRO A 486 15.74 14.59 -14.00
N VAL A 487 16.66 15.21 -14.73
CA VAL A 487 18.09 14.87 -14.69
C VAL A 487 18.81 15.93 -13.86
N GLY A 488 19.39 15.53 -12.73
CA GLY A 488 20.01 16.48 -11.79
C GLY A 488 19.04 17.53 -11.22
N GLY A 489 17.75 17.20 -11.12
CA GLY A 489 16.71 18.13 -10.66
C GLY A 489 16.24 19.14 -11.71
N MET A 490 16.70 19.04 -12.95
CA MET A 490 16.30 19.90 -14.07
C MET A 490 15.44 19.16 -15.09
N CYS A 491 14.74 19.93 -15.93
CA CYS A 491 14.02 19.40 -17.09
C CYS A 491 14.98 18.58 -17.99
N PRO A 492 14.66 17.34 -18.35
CA PRO A 492 15.52 16.48 -19.17
C PRO A 492 15.57 16.90 -20.65
N ARG A 493 14.75 17.89 -21.07
CA ARG A 493 14.71 18.34 -22.46
C ARG A 493 15.92 19.20 -22.80
N LYS A 494 16.63 18.83 -23.87
CA LYS A 494 17.76 19.59 -24.40
C LYS A 494 17.33 21.03 -24.73
N GLY A 495 17.96 22.01 -24.09
CA GLY A 495 17.66 23.44 -24.25
C GLY A 495 16.67 24.02 -23.23
N CYS A 496 16.05 23.18 -22.40
CA CYS A 496 15.29 23.63 -21.24
C CYS A 496 16.19 23.56 -20.00
N PHE A 497 16.37 24.70 -19.32
CA PHE A 497 17.19 24.81 -18.10
C PHE A 497 16.33 25.04 -16.84
N THR A 498 15.03 24.77 -16.94
CA THR A 498 14.12 24.96 -15.82
C THR A 498 14.42 23.96 -14.71
N ALA A 499 14.70 24.49 -13.52
CA ALA A 499 14.85 23.69 -12.32
C ALA A 499 13.46 23.24 -11.85
N MET A 500 13.25 21.94 -11.73
CA MET A 500 11.94 21.39 -11.38
C MET A 500 11.49 21.85 -9.99
N ILE A 501 12.44 22.12 -9.10
CA ILE A 501 12.15 22.59 -7.73
C ILE A 501 11.42 23.93 -7.69
N GLU A 502 11.63 24.79 -8.70
CA GLU A 502 11.02 26.12 -8.80
C GLU A 502 9.55 26.06 -9.26
N LEU A 503 9.15 24.94 -9.86
CA LEU A 503 7.78 24.72 -10.30
C LEU A 503 6.92 24.14 -9.16
N PRO A 504 5.63 24.54 -9.07
CA PRO A 504 4.66 23.85 -8.23
C PRO A 504 4.61 22.35 -8.58
N LEU A 505 4.46 21.49 -7.57
CA LEU A 505 4.47 20.02 -7.75
C LEU A 505 3.56 19.54 -8.89
N ALA A 506 2.34 20.08 -8.97
CA ALA A 506 1.36 19.73 -9.99
C ALA A 506 1.75 20.13 -11.43
N MET A 507 2.74 21.03 -11.58
CA MET A 507 3.21 21.54 -12.87
C MET A 507 4.50 20.89 -13.33
N ARG A 508 5.22 20.18 -12.45
CA ARG A 508 6.53 19.60 -12.77
C ARG A 508 6.44 18.57 -13.89
N SER A 509 5.58 17.56 -13.78
CA SER A 509 5.42 16.57 -14.86
C SER A 509 4.87 17.20 -16.14
N LYS A 510 3.89 18.11 -16.01
CA LYS A 510 3.31 18.85 -17.14
C LYS A 510 4.34 19.68 -17.90
N HIS A 511 5.27 20.32 -17.20
CA HIS A 511 6.31 21.13 -17.82
C HIS A 511 7.25 20.30 -18.70
N ILE A 512 7.80 19.19 -18.18
CA ILE A 512 8.69 18.31 -18.96
C ILE A 512 7.98 17.81 -20.21
N TYR A 513 6.70 17.46 -20.05
CA TYR A 513 5.89 16.99 -21.16
C TYR A 513 5.63 18.08 -22.21
N ALA A 514 5.25 19.29 -21.78
CA ALA A 514 5.02 20.43 -22.67
C ALA A 514 6.29 20.92 -23.38
N CYS A 515 7.47 20.61 -22.86
CA CYS A 515 8.74 20.91 -23.52
C CYS A 515 9.11 19.95 -24.66
N ARG A 516 8.32 18.90 -24.92
CA ARG A 516 8.51 18.02 -26.09
C ARG A 516 8.19 18.77 -27.38
#